data_AF-A0A0F8WUX9-F1
#
_entry.id   AF-A0A0F8WUX9-F1
#
_cell.length_a   1.000
_cell.length_b   1.000
_cell.length_c   1.000
_cell.angle_alpha   90.00
_cell.angle_beta   90.00
_cell.angle_gamma   90.00
#
_symmetry.space_group_name_H-M   'P 1'
#
loop_
_entity.id
_entity.type
_entity.pdbx_description
1 polymer ?
#
loop_
_entity_poly.entity_id
_entity_poly.type
_entity_poly.pdbx_seq_one_letter_code
_entity_poly.pdbx_strand_id
1 'polypeptide(L)'
;MKDIELKLEDTKTSPHSEIKGHITVNYSGIYDGVVINTQIFGSNELVVYRSYNGKKISQNVSRLFINKDVMPENKAEFTAIISLESTQEHEIKFR
;
A
#
# COMPACT_ATOMS: atom_id res chain seq x y z
N MET A 1 0.78 -17.72 -15.42
CA MET A 1 1.41 -17.10 -14.23
C MET A 1 0.92 -15.67 -14.13
N LYS A 2 0.68 -15.12 -12.93
CA LYS A 2 0.28 -13.70 -12.81
C LYS A 2 1.53 -12.82 -12.86
N ASP A 3 1.47 -11.73 -13.62
CA ASP A 3 2.57 -10.78 -13.76
C ASP A 3 2.93 -10.09 -12.42
N ILE A 4 1.94 -9.93 -11.54
CA ILE A 4 2.10 -9.39 -10.19
C ILE A 4 1.32 -10.28 -9.23
N GLU A 5 1.95 -10.68 -8.14
CA GLU A 5 1.34 -11.33 -6.99
C GLU A 5 1.35 -10.38 -5.80
N LEU A 6 0.21 -10.27 -5.12
CA LEU A 6 0.03 -9.54 -3.87
C LEU A 6 -0.52 -10.51 -2.83
N LYS A 7 0.14 -10.62 -1.69
CA LYS A 7 -0.27 -11.45 -0.55
C LYS A 7 -0.35 -10.57 0.69
N LEU A 8 -1.42 -10.72 1.46
CA LEU A 8 -1.54 -10.10 2.78
C LEU A 8 -1.27 -11.18 3.82
N GLU A 9 -0.59 -10.83 4.92
CA GLU A 9 -0.40 -11.76 6.03
C GLU A 9 -1.73 -12.11 6.68
N ASP A 10 -2.56 -11.08 6.93
CA ASP A 10 -3.92 -11.22 7.42
C ASP A 10 -4.90 -10.52 6.48
N THR A 11 -5.97 -11.21 6.12
CA THR A 11 -7.05 -10.68 5.27
C THR A 11 -8.18 -10.03 6.07
N LYS A 12 -8.17 -10.19 7.40
CA LYS A 12 -9.11 -9.57 8.34
C LYS A 12 -8.30 -8.75 9.33
N THR A 13 -8.63 -7.46 9.42
CA THR A 13 -7.90 -6.52 10.26
C THR A 13 -8.88 -5.64 11.01
N SER A 14 -8.59 -5.33 12.27
CA SER A 14 -9.33 -4.34 13.05
C SER A 14 -8.77 -2.92 12.79
N PRO A 15 -9.55 -1.86 13.07
CA PRO A 15 -9.03 -0.50 13.04
C PRO A 15 -7.75 -0.37 13.88
N HIS A 16 -6.75 0.36 13.37
CA HIS A 16 -5.40 0.52 13.94
C HIS A 16 -4.49 -0.72 13.95
N SER A 17 -4.96 -1.88 13.53
CA SER A 17 -4.09 -3.03 13.35
C SER A 17 -3.21 -2.85 12.12
N GLU A 18 -1.94 -3.23 12.25
CA GLU A 18 -0.99 -3.17 11.15
C GLU A 18 -1.33 -4.24 10.12
N ILE A 19 -1.59 -3.80 8.89
CA ILE A 19 -1.74 -4.64 7.71
C ILE A 19 -0.34 -4.81 7.11
N LYS A 20 0.11 -6.05 6.98
CA LYS A 20 1.37 -6.40 6.32
C LYS A 20 1.08 -7.07 4.99
N GLY A 21 1.74 -6.59 3.94
CA GLY A 21 1.58 -7.11 2.59
C GLY A 21 2.92 -7.33 1.90
N HIS A 22 2.93 -8.33 1.03
CA HIS A 22 4.06 -8.79 0.25
C HIS A 22 3.70 -8.79 -1.23
N ILE A 23 4.58 -8.23 -2.05
CA ILE A 23 4.44 -8.18 -3.51
C ILE A 23 5.57 -8.96 -4.15
N THR A 24 5.25 -9.68 -5.21
CA THR A 24 6.23 -10.30 -6.11
C THR A 24 5.85 -9.95 -7.54
N VAL A 25 6.78 -9.35 -8.28
CA VAL A 25 6.60 -9.04 -9.70
C VAL A 25 7.27 -10.13 -10.52
N ASN A 26 6.44 -10.89 -11.24
CA ASN A 26 6.87 -11.94 -12.17
C ASN A 26 6.88 -11.46 -13.63
N TYR A 27 6.54 -10.20 -13.88
CA TYR A 27 6.54 -9.59 -15.20
C TYR A 27 7.94 -9.60 -15.81
N SER A 28 8.08 -10.21 -16.99
CA SER A 28 9.37 -10.36 -17.70
C SER A 28 9.78 -9.13 -18.50
N GLY A 29 8.88 -8.15 -18.67
CA GLY A 29 9.15 -6.91 -19.38
C GLY A 29 9.82 -5.84 -18.50
N ILE A 30 9.96 -4.65 -19.10
CA ILE A 30 10.51 -3.48 -18.42
C ILE A 30 9.40 -2.76 -17.65
N TYR A 31 9.68 -2.35 -16.42
CA TYR A 31 8.78 -1.58 -15.58
C TYR A 31 9.60 -0.72 -14.61
N ASP A 32 9.05 0.42 -14.20
CA ASP A 32 9.73 1.38 -13.32
C ASP A 32 9.39 1.17 -11.83
N GLY A 33 8.27 0.51 -11.55
CA GLY A 33 7.81 0.25 -10.19
C GLY A 33 6.39 -0.30 -10.13
N VAL A 34 5.89 -0.45 -8.91
CA VAL A 34 4.54 -0.93 -8.63
C VAL A 34 3.75 0.15 -7.91
N VAL A 35 2.49 0.32 -8.32
CA VAL A 35 1.51 1.15 -7.62
C VAL A 35 0.52 0.24 -6.91
N ILE A 36 0.34 0.45 -5.61
CA ILE A 36 -0.55 -0.33 -4.76
C ILE A 36 -1.68 0.58 -4.33
N ASN A 37 -2.91 0.20 -4.71
CA ASN A 37 -4.14 0.80 -4.26
C ASN A 37 -4.90 -0.22 -3.41
N THR A 38 -5.64 0.27 -2.42
CA THR A 38 -6.43 -0.57 -1.52
C THR A 38 -7.86 -0.06 -1.46
N GLN A 39 -8.79 -0.99 -1.26
CA GLN A 39 -10.21 -0.72 -1.04
C GLN A 39 -10.66 -1.59 0.13
N ILE A 40 -11.47 -1.00 1.01
CA ILE A 40 -12.11 -1.74 2.10
C ILE A 40 -13.53 -2.07 1.62
N PHE A 41 -13.88 -3.34 1.59
CA PHE A 41 -15.23 -3.75 1.20
C PHE A 41 -16.23 -3.34 2.30
N GLY A 42 -17.27 -2.60 1.90
CA GLY A 42 -18.34 -2.16 2.81
C GLY A 42 -17.97 -0.98 3.72
N SER A 43 -16.86 -0.28 3.46
CA SER A 43 -16.45 0.91 4.21
C SER A 43 -15.89 1.97 3.26
N ASN A 44 -16.05 3.25 3.64
CA ASN A 44 -15.42 4.40 2.97
C ASN A 44 -14.11 4.82 3.67
N GLU A 45 -13.68 4.09 4.70
CA GLU A 45 -12.43 4.35 5.40
C GLU A 45 -11.23 4.28 4.45
N LEU A 46 -10.18 5.03 4.80
CA LEU A 46 -8.96 5.10 4.02
C LEU A 46 -7.89 4.21 4.62
N VAL A 47 -7.22 3.42 3.79
CA VAL A 47 -5.98 2.75 4.20
C VAL A 47 -4.83 3.73 4.02
N VAL A 48 -3.98 3.83 5.04
CA VAL A 48 -2.78 4.68 5.02
C VAL A 48 -1.56 3.80 5.14
N TYR A 49 -0.68 3.87 4.15
CA TYR A 49 0.60 3.18 4.16
C TYR A 49 1.57 3.85 5.14
N ARG A 50 2.30 3.04 5.90
CA ARG A 50 3.22 3.47 6.98
C ARG A 50 4.67 3.12 6.70
N SER A 51 4.93 2.05 5.96
CA SER A 51 6.29 1.71 5.55
C SER A 51 6.32 0.83 4.30
N TYR A 52 7.47 0.78 3.64
CA TYR A 52 7.79 -0.21 2.61
C TYR A 52 9.28 -0.53 2.62
N ASN A 53 9.65 -1.81 2.48
CA ASN A 53 11.04 -2.29 2.49
C ASN A 53 11.88 -1.67 3.62
N GLY A 54 11.34 -1.64 4.84
CA GLY A 54 11.95 -1.02 6.03
C GLY A 54 11.96 0.52 6.07
N LYS A 55 11.59 1.22 4.98
CA LYS A 55 11.53 2.68 4.93
C LYS A 55 10.19 3.18 5.44
N LYS A 56 10.21 4.04 6.47
CA LYS A 56 9.02 4.69 7.02
C LYS A 56 8.49 5.78 6.09
N ILE A 57 7.17 5.86 5.98
CA ILE A 57 6.43 6.91 5.29
C ILE A 57 5.94 7.89 6.36
N SER A 58 6.44 9.12 6.32
CA SER A 58 6.10 10.16 7.29
C SER A 58 4.74 10.82 7.04
N GLN A 59 4.26 10.78 5.80
CA GLN A 59 2.99 11.38 5.38
C GLN A 59 1.87 10.33 5.30
N ASN A 60 0.61 10.77 5.40
CA ASN A 60 -0.52 9.89 5.14
C ASN A 60 -0.63 9.65 3.63
N VAL A 61 -0.22 8.48 3.17
CA VAL A 61 -0.27 8.09 1.75
C VAL A 61 -1.31 6.99 1.58
N SER A 62 -2.31 7.22 0.73
CA SER A 62 -3.37 6.25 0.39
C SER A 62 -3.08 5.42 -0.88
N ARG A 63 -2.11 5.86 -1.68
CA ARG A 63 -1.60 5.16 -2.86
C ARG A 63 -0.09 5.00 -2.75
N LEU A 64 0.38 3.77 -2.58
CA LEU A 64 1.81 3.50 -2.41
C LEU A 64 2.46 3.23 -3.77
N PHE A 65 3.46 4.03 -4.13
CA PHE A 65 4.37 3.73 -5.24
C PHE A 65 5.70 3.22 -4.70
N ILE A 66 6.14 2.06 -5.20
CA ILE A 66 7.46 1.48 -4.89
C ILE A 66 8.24 1.38 -6.19
N ASN A 67 9.37 2.10 -6.25
CA ASN A 67 10.27 2.05 -7.40
C ASN A 67 10.98 0.69 -7.47
N LYS A 68 11.18 0.15 -8.68
CA LYS A 68 11.85 -1.13 -8.91
C LYS A 68 13.27 -1.17 -8.33
N ASP A 69 14.00 -0.06 -8.33
CA ASP A 69 15.38 0.04 -7.83
C ASP A 69 15.50 -0.30 -6.33
N VAL A 70 14.39 -0.18 -5.60
CA VAL A 70 14.32 -0.54 -4.18
C VAL A 70 13.59 -1.86 -3.93
N MET A 71 13.33 -2.66 -4.97
CA MET A 71 12.66 -3.97 -4.90
C MET A 71 13.64 -5.13 -5.19
N PRO A 72 14.43 -5.57 -4.19
CA PRO A 72 15.33 -6.70 -4.40
C PRO A 72 14.56 -7.95 -4.83
N GLU A 73 15.09 -8.68 -5.81
CA GLU A 73 14.44 -9.87 -6.39
C GLU A 73 13.01 -9.62 -6.90
N ASN A 74 12.69 -8.40 -7.35
CA ASN A 74 11.34 -8.00 -7.76
C ASN A 74 10.28 -8.16 -6.65
N LYS A 75 10.72 -8.11 -5.38
CA LYS A 75 9.85 -8.23 -4.21
C LYS A 75 9.80 -6.93 -3.42
N ALA A 76 8.67 -6.71 -2.76
CA ALA A 76 8.52 -5.66 -1.78
C ALA A 76 7.61 -6.08 -0.64
N GLU A 77 7.89 -5.57 0.55
CA GLU A 77 7.02 -5.62 1.71
C GLU A 77 6.51 -4.21 2.02
N PHE A 78 5.30 -4.11 2.57
CA PHE A 78 4.74 -2.86 3.03
C PHE A 78 3.90 -3.05 4.28
N THR A 79 3.77 -1.97 5.05
CA THR A 79 2.83 -1.89 6.16
C THR A 79 1.84 -0.76 5.94
N ALA A 80 0.59 -0.98 6.36
CA ALA A 80 -0.48 -0.01 6.30
C ALA A 80 -1.41 -0.13 7.50
N ILE A 81 -2.25 0.87 7.75
CA ILE A 81 -3.29 0.85 8.76
C ILE A 81 -4.60 1.39 8.17
N ILE A 82 -5.74 0.95 8.70
CA ILE A 82 -7.02 1.62 8.43
C ILE A 82 -7.01 2.92 9.23
N SER A 83 -7.07 4.04 8.51
CA SER A 83 -7.31 5.36 9.09
C SER A 83 -8.80 5.55 9.29
N LEU A 84 -9.19 5.88 10.51
CA LEU A 84 -10.52 6.40 10.80
C LEU A 84 -10.67 7.79 10.16
N GLU A 85 -11.89 8.14 9.75
CA GLU A 85 -12.20 9.46 9.19
C GLU A 85 -11.64 10.57 10.10
N SER A 86 -10.93 11.53 9.50
CA SER A 86 -10.50 12.70 10.24
C SER A 86 -11.73 13.52 10.61
N THR A 87 -11.87 13.89 11.87
CA THR A 87 -12.87 14.87 12.33
C THR A 87 -12.54 16.31 11.96
N GLN A 88 -11.50 16.53 11.13
CA GLN A 88 -11.05 17.85 10.69
C GLN A 88 -11.58 18.16 9.28
N GLU A 89 -12.03 19.40 9.07
CA GLU A 89 -12.39 19.92 7.75
C GLU A 89 -11.14 20.04 6.86
N HIS A 90 -11.23 19.55 5.63
CA HIS A 90 -10.17 19.67 4.63
C HIS A 90 -10.67 20.44 3.42
N GLU A 91 -9.89 21.41 2.97
CA GLU A 91 -10.11 22.05 1.69
C GLU A 91 -9.50 21.17 0.58
N ILE A 92 -10.35 20.69 -0.33
CA ILE A 92 -9.94 19.77 -1.40
C ILE A 92 -9.85 20.54 -2.72
N LYS A 93 -8.71 20.46 -3.39
CA LYS A 93 -8.51 21.00 -4.75
C LYS A 93 -7.97 19.92 -5.67
N PHE A 94 -8.73 19.62 -6.72
CA PHE A 94 -8.27 18.77 -7.82
C PHE A 94 -7.56 19.65 -8.85
N ARG A 95 -6.48 19.14 -9.44
CA ARG A 95 -5.80 19.75 -10.59
C ARG A 95 -5.73 18.75 -11.73
#